data_AF-A0A5E6NTS4-F1
#
_entry.id   AF-A0A5E6NTS4-F1
#
_cell.length_a   1.000
_cell.length_b   1.000
_cell.length_c   1.000
_cell.angle_alpha   90.00
_cell.angle_beta   90.00
_cell.angle_gamma   90.00
#
_symmetry.space_group_name_H-M   'P 1'
#
loop_
_entity.id
_entity.type
_entity.pdbx_description
1 polymer ?
#
loop_
_entity_poly.entity_id
_entity_poly.type
_entity_poly.pdbx_seq_one_letter_code
_entity_poly.pdbx_strand_id
1 'polypeptide(L)'
;MENGAAKANERPERTSDGVLARYTQEAIQDLHPHLAPEKIQALTSAIVDVQILATLLNTDYIGRYEWRDRREYERMRREGSFEGSSLVLVGAAHVITDIKFMKGQNPKAFPAFKYMGENPSIAVTPKSVIDKYGTFLDTRRTSLTPYFGVWVEDLKEGTFLVHGLESVMREIFGNVIEKIPTKLADLSAPEVAHPILQRRRCMTL
;
A
#
# COMPACT_ATOMS: atom_id res chain seq x y z
N MET A 1 13.91 -37.35 -10.84
CA MET A 1 14.16 -35.91 -10.65
C MET A 1 13.06 -35.16 -11.35
N GLU A 2 11.91 -35.02 -10.69
CA GLU A 2 10.90 -34.05 -11.13
C GLU A 2 11.43 -32.68 -10.74
N ASN A 3 11.87 -31.91 -11.74
CA ASN A 3 12.03 -30.48 -11.58
C ASN A 3 10.65 -29.89 -11.38
N GLY A 4 10.25 -29.79 -10.10
CA GLY A 4 9.10 -29.03 -9.66
C GLY A 4 9.33 -27.57 -10.02
N ALA A 5 8.95 -27.21 -11.24
CA ALA A 5 8.65 -25.84 -11.59
C ALA A 5 7.54 -25.42 -10.63
N ALA A 6 7.92 -24.80 -9.51
CA ALA A 6 6.99 -24.10 -8.64
C ALA A 6 6.12 -23.25 -9.57
N LYS A 7 4.83 -23.57 -9.62
CA LYS A 7 3.88 -22.89 -10.50
C LYS A 7 3.94 -21.41 -10.13
N ALA A 8 4.62 -20.61 -10.94
CA ALA A 8 4.74 -19.17 -10.76
C ALA A 8 3.39 -18.44 -10.75
N ASN A 9 2.29 -19.17 -10.95
CA ASN A 9 0.91 -18.73 -10.96
C ASN A 9 0.08 -19.20 -9.76
N GLU A 10 0.59 -20.07 -8.87
CA GLU A 10 -0.15 -20.44 -7.65
C GLU A 10 0.17 -19.44 -6.54
N ARG A 11 -0.89 -18.82 -6.00
CA ARG A 11 -0.80 -17.98 -4.81
C ARG A 11 -0.10 -18.81 -3.72
N PRO A 12 1.04 -18.35 -3.19
CA PRO A 12 1.71 -19.07 -2.12
C PRO A 12 0.71 -19.23 -0.96
N GLU A 13 0.55 -20.46 -0.45
CA GLU A 13 -0.28 -20.75 0.72
C GLU A 13 -0.09 -19.69 1.82
N ARG A 14 -1.19 -19.08 2.24
CA ARG A 14 -1.29 -18.01 3.24
C ARG A 14 -1.67 -18.60 4.60
N THR A 15 -0.90 -19.56 5.05
CA THR A 15 -0.96 -20.04 6.44
C THR A 15 0.27 -19.50 7.16
N SER A 16 0.16 -19.28 8.47
CA SER A 16 1.32 -18.97 9.32
C SER A 16 2.46 -19.96 9.06
N ASP A 17 2.11 -21.23 8.90
CA ASP A 17 3.03 -22.33 8.69
C ASP A 17 3.68 -22.25 7.30
N GLY A 18 2.91 -21.91 6.27
CA GLY A 18 3.41 -21.68 4.91
C GLY A 18 4.32 -20.45 4.79
N VAL A 19 4.12 -19.42 5.62
CA VAL A 19 5.01 -18.26 5.72
C VAL A 19 6.32 -18.64 6.41
N LEU A 20 6.25 -19.30 7.57
CA LEU A 20 7.42 -19.75 8.34
C LEU A 20 8.31 -20.70 7.53
N ALA A 21 7.72 -21.57 6.71
CA ALA A 21 8.46 -22.48 5.85
C ALA A 21 9.24 -21.78 4.71
N ARG A 22 8.85 -20.57 4.29
CA ARG A 22 9.46 -19.87 3.16
C ARG A 22 10.57 -18.90 3.55
N TYR A 23 10.43 -18.24 4.70
CA TYR A 23 11.34 -17.16 5.10
C TYR A 23 12.30 -17.64 6.18
N THR A 24 13.20 -18.55 5.80
CA THR A 24 14.23 -19.09 6.69
C THR A 24 15.43 -18.14 6.78
N GLN A 25 16.19 -18.24 7.88
CA GLN A 25 17.41 -17.44 8.07
C GLN A 25 18.44 -17.70 6.96
N GLU A 26 18.62 -18.96 6.56
CA GLU A 26 19.53 -19.36 5.47
C GLU A 26 19.15 -18.70 4.14
N ALA A 27 17.88 -18.73 3.76
CA ALA A 27 17.42 -18.12 2.52
C ALA A 27 17.64 -16.59 2.50
N ILE A 28 17.46 -15.91 3.63
CA ILE A 28 17.71 -14.47 3.75
C ILE A 28 19.22 -14.17 3.77
N GLN A 29 20.02 -15.05 4.37
CA GLN A 29 21.48 -14.93 4.39
C GLN A 29 22.09 -15.09 2.98
N ASP A 30 21.57 -16.01 2.18
CA ASP A 30 21.97 -16.18 0.78
C ASP A 30 21.67 -14.94 -0.07
N LEU A 31 20.56 -14.26 0.20
CA LEU A 31 20.17 -13.02 -0.48
C LEU A 31 20.98 -11.80 -0.02
N HIS A 32 21.47 -11.81 1.22
CA HIS A 32 22.17 -10.68 1.83
C HIS A 32 23.48 -11.10 2.54
N PRO A 33 24.45 -11.71 1.81
CA PRO A 33 25.63 -12.33 2.42
C PRO A 33 26.59 -11.34 3.10
N HIS A 34 26.39 -10.05 2.88
CA HIS A 34 27.19 -8.96 3.44
C HIS A 34 26.69 -8.46 4.80
N LEU A 35 25.51 -8.92 5.25
CA LEU A 35 24.96 -8.51 6.54
C LEU A 35 25.51 -9.40 7.66
N ALA A 36 25.76 -8.76 8.81
CA ALA A 36 26.12 -9.49 10.02
C ALA A 36 24.97 -10.43 10.45
N PRO A 37 25.27 -11.58 11.08
CA PRO A 37 24.26 -12.56 11.48
C PRO A 37 23.11 -11.99 12.31
N GLU A 38 23.40 -11.04 13.21
CA GLU A 38 22.38 -10.39 14.05
C GLU A 38 21.41 -9.56 13.21
N LYS A 39 21.91 -8.90 12.15
CA LYS A 39 21.08 -8.16 11.19
C LYS A 39 20.25 -9.09 10.31
N ILE A 40 20.81 -10.24 9.92
CA ILE A 40 20.06 -11.27 9.19
C ILE A 40 18.92 -11.80 10.05
N GLN A 41 19.17 -12.15 11.31
CA GLN A 41 18.13 -12.63 12.22
C GLN A 41 17.01 -11.60 12.40
N ALA A 42 17.37 -10.34 12.68
CA ALA A 42 16.39 -9.26 12.83
C ALA A 42 15.57 -9.06 11.54
N LEU A 43 16.22 -9.12 10.37
CA LEU A 43 15.56 -9.00 9.07
C LEU A 43 14.60 -10.17 8.82
N THR A 44 15.03 -11.41 9.11
CA THR A 44 14.19 -12.61 8.99
C THR A 44 12.94 -12.51 9.87
N SER A 45 13.09 -12.15 11.15
CA SER A 45 11.96 -11.96 12.07
C SER A 45 10.99 -10.89 11.55
N ALA A 46 11.51 -9.73 11.12
CA ALA A 46 10.67 -8.67 10.57
C ALA A 46 9.92 -9.09 9.31
N ILE A 47 10.55 -9.85 8.41
CA ILE A 47 9.89 -10.38 7.20
C ILE A 47 8.77 -11.34 7.58
N VAL A 48 9.02 -12.26 8.51
CA VAL A 48 8.01 -13.23 8.98
C VAL A 48 6.81 -12.49 9.59
N ASP A 49 7.05 -11.53 10.48
CA ASP A 49 5.98 -10.78 11.15
C ASP A 49 5.11 -10.02 10.14
N VAL A 50 5.73 -9.34 9.17
CA VAL A 50 5.00 -8.63 8.10
C VAL A 50 4.16 -9.59 7.27
N GLN A 51 4.66 -10.79 6.97
CA GLN A 51 3.95 -11.77 6.14
C GLN A 51 2.81 -12.47 6.89
N ILE A 52 2.99 -12.73 8.19
CA ILE A 52 1.91 -13.22 9.07
C ILE A 52 0.82 -12.15 9.16
N LEU A 53 1.18 -10.89 9.41
CA LEU A 53 0.23 -9.79 9.48
C LEU A 53 -0.52 -9.61 8.15
N ALA A 54 0.19 -9.65 7.02
CA ALA A 54 -0.42 -9.59 5.70
C ALA A 54 -1.37 -10.76 5.44
N THR A 55 -1.06 -11.95 5.96
CA THR A 55 -1.95 -13.12 5.89
C THR A 55 -3.23 -12.91 6.70
N LEU A 56 -3.11 -12.50 7.96
CA LEU A 56 -4.24 -12.25 8.86
C LEU A 56 -5.18 -11.17 8.34
N LEU A 57 -4.63 -10.10 7.78
CA LEU A 57 -5.38 -8.98 7.22
C LEU A 57 -5.82 -9.20 5.77
N ASN A 58 -5.62 -10.41 5.22
CA ASN A 58 -5.83 -10.75 3.82
C ASN A 58 -5.24 -9.71 2.84
N THR A 59 -4.09 -9.17 3.18
CA THR A 59 -3.46 -8.07 2.46
C THR A 59 -2.68 -8.57 1.26
N ASP A 60 -2.87 -7.94 0.10
CA ASP A 60 -2.07 -8.22 -1.08
C ASP A 60 -0.97 -7.17 -1.27
N TYR A 61 0.24 -7.59 -1.64
CA TYR A 61 1.33 -6.66 -1.95
C TYR A 61 1.47 -6.49 -3.45
N ILE A 62 1.39 -5.25 -3.91
CA ILE A 62 1.58 -4.92 -5.32
C ILE A 62 2.47 -3.68 -5.40
N GLY A 63 3.63 -3.83 -6.05
CA GLY A 63 4.74 -2.91 -5.79
C GLY A 63 6.10 -3.45 -6.20
N ARG A 64 6.21 -4.77 -6.36
CA ARG A 64 7.45 -5.44 -6.77
C ARG A 64 7.87 -4.94 -8.15
N TYR A 65 9.15 -4.61 -8.30
CA TYR A 65 9.76 -4.18 -9.58
C TYR A 65 9.05 -3.00 -10.27
N GLU A 66 8.68 -1.96 -9.52
CA GLU A 66 8.04 -0.73 -10.04
C GLU A 66 6.72 -0.96 -10.81
N TRP A 67 6.01 -2.05 -10.53
CA TRP A 67 4.81 -2.47 -11.29
C TRP A 67 5.07 -2.65 -12.80
N ARG A 68 6.33 -2.92 -13.21
CA ARG A 68 6.60 -3.39 -14.58
C ARG A 68 5.94 -4.75 -14.84
N ASP A 69 5.75 -5.52 -13.77
CA ASP A 69 5.07 -6.80 -13.84
C ASP A 69 3.55 -6.62 -13.97
N ARG A 70 3.09 -6.44 -15.22
CA ARG A 70 1.66 -6.48 -15.54
C ARG A 70 1.02 -7.81 -15.19
N ARG A 71 1.78 -8.91 -15.13
CA ARG A 71 1.23 -10.24 -14.88
C ARG A 71 0.74 -10.37 -13.46
N GLU A 72 1.43 -9.75 -12.49
CA GLU A 72 1.01 -9.78 -11.09
C GLU A 72 -0.31 -9.03 -10.86
N TYR A 73 -0.46 -7.82 -11.43
CA TYR A 73 -1.73 -7.09 -11.38
C TYR A 73 -2.88 -7.90 -12.01
N GLU A 74 -2.64 -8.51 -13.17
CA GLU A 74 -3.64 -9.34 -13.86
C GLU A 74 -3.91 -10.68 -13.14
N ARG A 75 -2.93 -11.24 -12.42
CA ARG A 75 -3.13 -12.39 -11.55
C ARG A 75 -4.02 -12.03 -10.37
N MET A 76 -3.69 -10.97 -9.64
CA MET A 76 -4.48 -10.46 -8.50
C MET A 76 -5.92 -10.14 -8.90
N ARG A 77 -6.14 -9.51 -10.06
CA ARG A 77 -7.49 -9.28 -10.58
C ARG A 77 -8.24 -10.59 -10.85
N ARG A 78 -7.60 -11.57 -11.50
CA ARG A 78 -8.24 -12.86 -11.81
C ARG A 78 -8.57 -13.70 -10.57
N GLU A 79 -7.79 -13.54 -9.51
CA GLU A 79 -7.98 -14.24 -8.23
C GLU A 79 -8.94 -13.50 -7.28
N GLY A 80 -9.63 -12.44 -7.73
CA GLY A 80 -10.59 -11.70 -6.90
C GLY A 80 -9.94 -10.89 -5.77
N SER A 81 -8.63 -10.61 -5.83
CA SER A 81 -7.90 -9.85 -4.78
C SER A 81 -8.29 -8.37 -4.70
N PHE A 82 -9.13 -7.91 -5.63
CA PHE A 82 -9.67 -6.55 -5.69
C PHE A 82 -11.19 -6.51 -5.44
N GLU A 83 -11.76 -7.64 -5.02
CA GLU A 83 -13.18 -7.75 -4.70
C GLU A 83 -13.42 -7.53 -3.20
N GLY A 84 -14.57 -6.97 -2.84
CA GLY A 84 -14.95 -6.71 -1.45
C GLY A 84 -14.03 -5.73 -0.70
N SER A 85 -13.95 -5.89 0.62
CA SER A 85 -13.10 -5.08 1.51
C SER A 85 -11.68 -5.64 1.53
N SER A 86 -10.92 -5.35 0.48
CA SER A 86 -9.53 -5.81 0.35
C SER A 86 -8.52 -4.73 0.78
N LEU A 87 -7.46 -5.13 1.48
CA LEU A 87 -6.33 -4.26 1.83
C LEU A 87 -5.17 -4.54 0.87
N VAL A 88 -4.59 -3.49 0.30
CA VAL A 88 -3.51 -3.62 -0.68
C VAL A 88 -2.35 -2.71 -0.30
N LEU A 89 -1.17 -3.30 -0.14
CA LEU A 89 0.06 -2.58 0.16
C LEU A 89 0.74 -2.13 -1.12
N VAL A 90 1.00 -0.82 -1.17
CA VAL A 90 1.59 -0.10 -2.30
C VAL A 90 2.60 0.91 -1.79
N GLY A 91 3.66 1.13 -2.56
CA GLY A 91 4.60 2.21 -2.27
C GLY A 91 3.91 3.58 -2.36
N ALA A 92 4.26 4.52 -1.47
CA ALA A 92 3.60 5.83 -1.38
C ALA A 92 3.61 6.61 -2.71
N ALA A 93 4.67 6.50 -3.50
CA ALA A 93 4.72 7.09 -4.84
C ALA A 93 3.59 6.59 -5.75
N HIS A 94 3.18 5.33 -5.63
CA HIS A 94 2.09 4.74 -6.42
C HIS A 94 0.72 5.25 -6.03
N VAL A 95 0.52 5.77 -4.81
CA VAL A 95 -0.79 6.31 -4.40
C VAL A 95 -0.87 7.82 -4.52
N ILE A 96 0.23 8.52 -4.30
CA ILE A 96 0.26 9.98 -4.26
C ILE A 96 0.58 10.63 -5.62
N THR A 97 1.22 9.94 -6.55
CA THR A 97 1.66 10.54 -7.82
C THR A 97 0.83 10.08 -9.01
N ASP A 98 0.84 10.88 -10.09
CA ASP A 98 0.06 10.61 -11.31
C ASP A 98 0.95 10.28 -12.52
N ILE A 99 2.27 10.42 -12.38
CA ILE A 99 3.21 10.32 -13.50
C ILE A 99 3.98 9.00 -13.48
N LYS A 100 4.05 8.34 -14.63
CA LYS A 100 4.93 7.17 -14.86
C LYS A 100 6.40 7.58 -14.71
N PHE A 101 7.16 6.81 -13.95
CA PHE A 101 8.59 7.01 -13.75
C PHE A 101 9.43 6.52 -14.93
N MET A 102 9.04 5.40 -15.56
CA MET A 102 9.83 4.77 -16.62
C MET A 102 8.97 4.18 -17.76
N LYS A 103 9.58 4.07 -18.95
CA LYS A 103 8.99 3.38 -20.09
C LYS A 103 8.77 1.90 -19.72
N GLY A 104 7.53 1.41 -19.88
CA GLY A 104 7.15 0.02 -19.59
C GLY A 104 6.39 -0.18 -18.28
N GLN A 105 6.29 0.84 -17.41
CA GLN A 105 5.46 0.76 -16.21
C GLN A 105 3.97 0.61 -16.54
N ASN A 106 3.24 -0.10 -15.68
CA ASN A 106 1.80 -0.24 -15.81
C ASN A 106 1.13 1.15 -15.68
N PRO A 107 0.32 1.60 -16.66
CA PRO A 107 -0.43 2.85 -16.53
C PRO A 107 -1.36 2.89 -15.32
N LYS A 108 -1.76 1.73 -14.80
CA LYS A 108 -2.61 1.62 -13.62
C LYS A 108 -1.86 1.73 -12.29
N ALA A 109 -0.56 2.00 -12.32
CA ALA A 109 0.27 2.12 -11.12
C ALA A 109 0.24 3.52 -10.48
N PHE A 110 -0.36 4.52 -11.16
CA PHE A 110 -0.31 5.93 -10.77
C PHE A 110 -1.62 6.68 -11.09
N PRO A 111 -2.40 7.09 -10.07
CA PRO A 111 -2.39 6.54 -8.73
C PRO A 111 -3.11 5.19 -8.70
N ALA A 112 -2.49 4.24 -8.02
CA ALA A 112 -2.85 2.83 -8.04
C ALA A 112 -4.25 2.53 -7.48
N PHE A 113 -4.69 3.29 -6.47
CA PHE A 113 -5.99 3.12 -5.81
C PHE A 113 -7.18 3.30 -6.78
N LYS A 114 -7.00 3.96 -7.92
CA LYS A 114 -8.03 4.06 -8.97
C LYS A 114 -8.35 2.73 -9.67
N TYR A 115 -7.45 1.76 -9.55
CA TYR A 115 -7.44 0.56 -10.37
C TYR A 115 -7.45 -0.72 -9.54
N MET A 116 -7.71 -0.62 -8.24
CA MET A 116 -7.63 -1.73 -7.28
C MET A 116 -9.00 -2.28 -6.84
N GLY A 117 -10.04 -2.11 -7.64
CA GLY A 117 -11.37 -2.65 -7.34
C GLY A 117 -12.45 -2.12 -8.27
N GLU A 118 -13.66 -2.67 -8.12
CA GLU A 118 -14.84 -2.25 -8.87
C GLU A 118 -15.49 -0.97 -8.29
N ASN A 119 -15.14 -0.61 -7.07
CA ASN A 119 -15.60 0.60 -6.37
C ASN A 119 -14.43 1.47 -5.94
N PRO A 120 -14.62 2.80 -5.86
CA PRO A 120 -13.53 3.73 -5.57
C PRO A 120 -12.89 3.49 -4.20
N SER A 121 -11.62 3.07 -4.21
CA SER A 121 -10.81 2.82 -3.03
C SER A 121 -10.29 4.11 -2.41
N ILE A 122 -9.99 4.09 -1.11
CA ILE A 122 -9.21 5.12 -0.43
C ILE A 122 -7.75 4.66 -0.31
N ALA A 123 -6.83 5.62 -0.34
CA ALA A 123 -5.43 5.41 -0.07
C ALA A 123 -5.04 6.05 1.26
N VAL A 124 -4.07 5.44 1.94
CA VAL A 124 -3.53 5.94 3.21
C VAL A 124 -2.03 6.11 3.04
N THR A 125 -1.51 7.30 3.35
CA THR A 125 -0.07 7.57 3.34
C THR A 125 0.37 8.18 4.67
N PRO A 126 1.39 7.61 5.34
CA PRO A 126 1.91 8.20 6.57
C PRO A 126 2.49 9.60 6.35
N LYS A 127 2.26 10.52 7.29
CA LYS A 127 2.82 11.88 7.26
C LYS A 127 4.34 11.85 7.19
N SER A 128 4.99 10.94 7.91
CA SER A 128 6.45 10.77 7.90
C SER A 128 7.02 10.50 6.50
N VAL A 129 6.26 9.81 5.64
CA VAL A 129 6.64 9.55 4.25
C VAL A 129 6.49 10.80 3.40
N ILE A 130 5.42 11.58 3.61
CA ILE A 130 5.19 12.85 2.93
C ILE A 130 6.26 13.87 3.35
N ASP A 131 6.57 13.98 4.64
CA ASP A 131 7.59 14.88 5.17
C ASP A 131 8.98 14.54 4.59
N LYS A 132 9.32 13.24 4.53
CA LYS A 132 10.64 12.79 4.05
C LYS A 132 10.80 12.91 2.54
N TYR A 133 9.75 12.68 1.76
CA TYR A 133 9.83 12.58 0.31
C TYR A 133 8.96 13.61 -0.45
N GLY A 134 8.40 14.60 0.23
CA GLY A 134 7.42 15.55 -0.32
C GLY A 134 7.90 16.24 -1.59
N THR A 135 9.12 16.80 -1.59
CA THR A 135 9.73 17.43 -2.77
C THR A 135 9.84 16.46 -3.95
N PHE A 136 10.20 15.20 -3.69
CA PHE A 136 10.29 14.18 -4.73
C PHE A 136 8.90 13.81 -5.28
N LEU A 137 7.90 13.72 -4.42
CA LEU A 137 6.52 13.41 -4.80
C LEU A 137 5.90 14.57 -5.61
N ASP A 138 6.16 15.82 -5.22
CA ASP A 138 5.63 17.03 -5.85
C ASP A 138 6.06 17.19 -7.30
N THR A 139 7.30 16.82 -7.63
CA THR A 139 7.77 16.83 -9.03
C THR A 139 7.00 15.85 -9.95
N ARG A 140 6.16 14.99 -9.37
CA ARG A 140 5.44 13.91 -10.05
C ARG A 140 3.92 13.96 -9.85
N ARG A 141 3.43 15.07 -9.30
CA ARG A 141 2.00 15.35 -9.18
C ARG A 141 1.61 16.34 -10.27
N THR A 142 0.72 15.92 -11.14
CA THR A 142 0.11 16.80 -12.16
C THR A 142 -1.34 17.03 -11.77
N SER A 143 -1.83 18.26 -11.90
CA SER A 143 -3.20 18.68 -11.56
C SER A 143 -4.28 17.98 -12.42
N LEU A 144 -4.45 16.67 -12.30
CA LEU A 144 -5.44 15.91 -13.05
C LEU A 144 -6.21 14.98 -12.10
N THR A 145 -7.48 15.34 -11.92
CA THR A 145 -8.50 14.78 -11.00
C THR A 145 -8.37 15.32 -9.57
N PRO A 146 -9.35 16.08 -9.04
CA PRO A 146 -9.30 16.52 -7.66
C PRO A 146 -9.53 15.31 -6.74
N TYR A 147 -8.46 14.86 -6.08
CA TYR A 147 -8.61 14.00 -4.91
C TYR A 147 -8.93 14.85 -3.71
N PHE A 148 -9.70 14.27 -2.81
CA PHE A 148 -9.96 14.84 -1.52
C PHE A 148 -9.24 14.02 -0.46
N GLY A 149 -8.78 14.70 0.56
CA GLY A 149 -8.01 14.14 1.65
C GLY A 149 -8.46 14.67 2.99
N VAL A 150 -8.11 13.92 4.03
CA VAL A 150 -8.23 14.33 5.42
C VAL A 150 -7.04 13.77 6.18
N TRP A 151 -6.54 14.53 7.14
CA TRP A 151 -5.56 14.02 8.09
C TRP A 151 -6.27 13.23 9.18
N VAL A 152 -5.78 12.02 9.44
CA VAL A 152 -6.24 11.17 10.53
C VAL A 152 -5.07 10.97 11.48
N GLU A 153 -5.31 11.24 12.77
CA GLU A 153 -4.33 11.04 13.83
C GLU A 153 -4.69 9.77 14.62
N ASP A 154 -3.71 8.87 14.75
CA ASP A 154 -3.75 7.73 15.63
C ASP A 154 -2.65 7.86 16.70
N LEU A 155 -3.01 7.61 17.97
CA LEU A 155 -2.11 7.79 19.11
C LEU A 155 -0.91 6.84 19.11
N LYS A 156 -0.98 5.71 18.40
CA LYS A 156 0.08 4.70 18.32
C LYS A 156 0.79 4.74 16.99
N GLU A 157 0.01 4.85 15.92
CA GLU A 157 0.49 4.69 14.55
C GLU A 157 0.90 6.03 13.91
N GLY A 158 0.49 7.16 14.52
CA GLY A 158 0.84 8.51 14.10
C GLY A 158 -0.18 9.14 13.15
N THR A 159 0.26 10.13 12.37
CA THR A 159 -0.62 10.88 11.48
C THR A 159 -0.56 10.35 10.04
N PHE A 160 -1.72 10.22 9.42
CA PHE A 160 -1.89 9.70 8.06
C PHE A 160 -2.74 10.62 7.21
N LEU A 161 -2.36 10.77 5.95
CA LEU A 161 -3.23 11.34 4.94
C LEU A 161 -4.09 10.22 4.36
N VAL A 162 -5.40 10.29 4.59
CA VAL A 162 -6.37 9.43 3.91
C VAL A 162 -6.92 10.20 2.73
N HIS A 163 -6.93 9.59 1.54
CA HIS A 163 -7.36 10.28 0.34
C HIS A 163 -7.99 9.40 -0.73
N GLY A 164 -8.83 10.01 -1.57
CA GLY A 164 -9.55 9.29 -2.62
C GLY A 164 -10.43 10.21 -3.47
N LEU A 165 -11.43 9.61 -4.14
CA LEU A 165 -12.47 10.36 -4.85
C LEU A 165 -13.37 11.10 -3.87
N GLU A 166 -13.84 12.28 -4.27
CA GLU A 166 -14.68 13.14 -3.44
C GLU A 166 -15.91 12.43 -2.89
N SER A 167 -16.66 11.71 -3.75
CA SER A 167 -17.90 11.04 -3.35
C SER A 167 -17.68 10.06 -2.20
N VAL A 168 -16.60 9.27 -2.27
CA VAL A 168 -16.23 8.28 -1.23
C VAL A 168 -15.75 8.97 0.03
N MET A 169 -14.82 9.92 -0.14
CA MET A 169 -14.26 10.64 0.99
C MET A 169 -15.35 11.38 1.75
N ARG A 170 -16.35 11.94 1.04
CA ARG A 170 -17.47 12.65 1.64
C ARG A 170 -18.47 11.70 2.29
N GLU A 171 -18.66 10.49 1.74
CA GLU A 171 -19.47 9.45 2.37
C GLU A 171 -18.87 8.98 3.70
N ILE A 172 -17.55 8.78 3.77
CA ILE A 172 -16.87 8.24 4.94
C ILE A 172 -16.59 9.32 6.00
N PHE A 173 -16.05 10.45 5.56
CA PHE A 173 -15.53 11.50 6.45
C PHE A 173 -16.43 12.74 6.50
N GLY A 174 -17.45 12.85 5.63
CA GLY A 174 -18.33 14.02 5.61
C GLY A 174 -17.66 15.26 5.04
N ASN A 175 -17.99 16.43 5.59
CA ASN A 175 -17.57 17.72 5.05
C ASN A 175 -16.17 18.18 5.52
N VAL A 176 -15.47 17.40 6.34
CA VAL A 176 -14.11 17.74 6.81
C VAL A 176 -13.03 17.46 5.78
N ILE A 177 -13.39 16.94 4.60
CA ILE A 177 -12.44 16.63 3.54
C ILE A 177 -12.05 17.89 2.77
N GLU A 178 -10.79 17.97 2.40
CA GLU A 178 -10.25 19.07 1.61
C GLU A 178 -9.70 18.57 0.28
N LYS A 179 -9.73 19.41 -0.74
CA LYS A 179 -9.08 19.11 -2.00
C LYS A 179 -7.57 19.03 -1.77
N ILE A 180 -6.95 17.94 -2.21
CA ILE A 180 -5.50 17.79 -2.08
C ILE A 180 -4.82 18.73 -3.09
N PRO A 181 -3.93 19.62 -2.62
CA PRO A 181 -3.21 20.53 -3.49
C PRO A 181 -2.25 19.78 -4.43
N THR A 182 -1.86 20.45 -5.52
CA THR A 182 -0.90 19.87 -6.46
C THR A 182 0.44 19.59 -5.77
N LYS A 183 0.92 20.54 -4.95
CA LYS A 183 2.09 20.34 -4.10
C LYS A 183 1.65 19.92 -2.71
N LEU A 184 2.22 18.84 -2.20
CA LEU A 184 2.01 18.36 -0.85
C LEU A 184 2.52 19.35 0.20
N ALA A 185 3.49 20.19 -0.15
CA ALA A 185 3.93 21.30 0.70
C ALA A 185 2.80 22.30 1.04
N ASP A 186 1.77 22.38 0.19
CA ASP A 186 0.62 23.26 0.38
C ASP A 186 -0.53 22.55 1.10
N LEU A 187 -0.36 21.29 1.53
CA LEU A 187 -1.36 20.61 2.35
C LEU A 187 -1.53 21.37 3.65
N SER A 188 -2.78 21.70 3.98
CA SER A 188 -3.16 22.17 5.30
C SER A 188 -2.54 21.27 6.37
N ALA A 189 -2.08 21.85 7.46
CA ALA A 189 -1.62 21.06 8.60
C ALA A 189 -2.74 20.12 9.07
N PRO A 190 -2.42 18.99 9.72
CA PRO A 190 -3.42 18.17 10.37
C PRO A 190 -4.25 19.02 11.33
N GLU A 191 -5.47 19.37 10.95
CA GLU A 191 -6.47 19.76 11.94
C GLU A 191 -6.85 18.49 12.69
N VAL A 192 -6.95 18.59 14.01
CA VAL A 192 -7.38 17.48 14.87
C VAL A 192 -8.85 17.19 14.55
N ALA A 193 -9.09 16.48 13.46
CA ALA A 193 -10.39 15.94 13.15
C ALA A 193 -10.61 14.79 14.12
N HIS A 194 -11.33 15.04 15.21
CA HIS A 194 -11.97 13.95 15.95
C HIS A 194 -13.06 13.40 15.03
N PRO A 195 -12.89 12.20 14.43
CA PRO A 195 -13.93 11.68 13.59
C PRO A 195 -15.18 11.51 14.45
N ILE A 196 -16.27 12.18 14.08
CA ILE A 196 -17.60 11.70 14.46
C ILE A 196 -17.80 10.46 13.61
N LEU A 197 -17.22 9.35 14.07
CA LEU A 197 -17.37 8.03 13.48
C LEU A 197 -18.87 7.71 13.58
N GLN A 198 -19.63 8.04 12.54
CA GLN A 198 -20.96 7.45 12.39
C GLN A 198 -20.71 5.95 12.32
N ARG A 199 -21.09 5.25 13.40
CA ARG A 199 -20.96 3.81 13.59
C ARG A 199 -21.66 3.07 12.44
N ARG A 200 -20.99 2.93 11.31
CA ARG A 200 -21.29 1.94 10.29
C ARG A 200 -19.96 1.42 9.79
N ARG A 201 -19.52 0.36 10.48
CA ARG A 201 -18.48 -0.59 10.04
C ARG A 201 -17.10 0.01 9.77
N CYS A 202 -16.40 0.40 10.83
CA CYS A 202 -14.94 0.27 10.84
C CYS A 202 -14.60 -0.96 11.68
N MET A 203 -13.92 -1.92 11.07
CA MET A 203 -13.18 -2.94 11.81
C MET A 203 -12.00 -2.21 12.46
N THR A 204 -12.00 -2.15 13.78
CA THR A 204 -10.81 -1.82 14.56
C THR A 204 -9.82 -2.98 14.39
N LEU A 205 -8.55 -2.65 14.12
CA LEU A 205 -7.41 -3.58 14.26
C LEU A 205 -7.32 -4.13 15.69
#